data_AF-A0A5P3XJ89-F1
#
_entry.id   AF-A0A5P3XJ89-F1
#
_cell.length_a   1.000
_cell.length_b   1.000
_cell.length_c   1.000
_cell.angle_alpha   90.00
_cell.angle_beta   90.00
_cell.angle_gamma   90.00
#
_symmetry.space_group_name_H-M   'P 1'
#
loop_
_entity.id
_entity.type
_entity.pdbx_description
1 polymer ?
#
loop_
_entity_poly.entity_id
_entity_poly.type
_entity_poly.pdbx_seq_one_letter_code
_entity_poly.pdbx_strand_id
1 'polypeptide(L)'
;MNFMKNSINILDNVFVIQRIVDPKHKKIITLDNDIKIDNNHKCFEFWKTGAACCNCISMRALNENSSFSKLEYVDEKLYMVISAPVNVEGDIYIVELIKDVTNDTMFSTYNNKTVNELTSEINKLNMLIVTDELTNIFNRRYLDEHLPSLLKNLSLPDFSVSLIMLDIDKFKDINDTYGHLCGDFIIKEVASLLDSYIKNFGGWTCRYGGDEFIAVIENKSENETILGV
;
A
#
# COMPACT_ATOMS: atom_id res chain seq x y z
N MET A 1 -0.81 27.03 15.69
CA MET A 1 -1.60 25.80 15.94
C MET A 1 -3.12 25.98 15.88
N ASN A 2 -3.70 27.05 16.45
CA ASN A 2 -5.16 27.33 16.35
C ASN A 2 -5.68 27.49 14.91
N PHE A 3 -4.83 27.92 13.97
CA PHE A 3 -5.22 28.11 12.58
C PHE A 3 -5.54 26.77 11.89
N MET A 4 -4.71 25.72 12.03
CA MET A 4 -5.00 24.42 11.40
C MET A 4 -6.28 23.76 11.93
N LYS A 5 -6.51 23.76 13.25
CA LYS A 5 -7.77 23.26 13.84
C LYS A 5 -8.99 24.01 13.31
N ASN A 6 -8.93 25.34 13.26
CA ASN A 6 -10.04 26.15 12.75
C ASN A 6 -10.21 26.06 11.22
N SER A 7 -9.15 25.85 10.46
CA SER A 7 -9.20 25.66 9.00
C SER A 7 -9.78 24.30 8.60
N ILE A 8 -9.50 23.25 9.38
CA ILE A 8 -10.06 21.89 9.19
C ILE A 8 -11.59 21.91 9.39
N ASN A 9 -12.09 22.59 10.42
CA ASN A 9 -13.53 22.65 10.71
C ASN A 9 -14.38 23.34 9.61
N ILE A 10 -13.78 24.18 8.74
CA ILE A 10 -14.52 24.85 7.65
C ILE A 10 -15.07 23.83 6.64
N LEU A 11 -14.44 22.66 6.54
CA LEU A 11 -14.75 21.65 5.54
C LEU A 11 -15.55 20.46 6.11
N ASP A 12 -16.08 20.57 7.33
CA ASP A 12 -16.90 19.52 7.97
C ASP A 12 -18.15 19.16 7.15
N ASN A 13 -18.66 20.11 6.36
CA ASN A 13 -19.80 19.86 5.45
C ASN A 13 -19.39 19.10 4.18
N VAL A 14 -18.09 18.94 3.92
CA VAL A 14 -17.54 18.30 2.71
C VAL A 14 -16.90 16.96 3.06
N PHE A 15 -16.10 16.90 4.12
CA PHE A 15 -15.35 15.69 4.49
C PHE A 15 -15.96 15.04 5.73
N VAL A 16 -16.21 13.74 5.63
CA VAL A 16 -16.70 12.92 6.76
C VAL A 16 -15.60 12.64 7.77
N ILE A 17 -14.34 12.57 7.31
CA ILE A 17 -13.16 12.41 8.17
C ILE A 17 -12.08 13.36 7.72
N GLN A 18 -11.50 14.03 8.70
CA GLN A 18 -10.31 14.87 8.55
C GLN A 18 -9.35 14.48 9.67
N ARG A 19 -8.19 13.92 9.31
CA ARG A 19 -7.22 13.44 10.31
C ARG A 19 -5.80 13.62 9.83
N ILE A 20 -4.86 13.59 10.77
CA ILE A 20 -3.44 13.51 10.46
C ILE A 20 -3.00 12.08 10.75
N VAL A 21 -2.20 11.51 9.85
CA VAL A 21 -1.66 10.17 10.01
C VAL A 21 -0.15 10.17 9.83
N ASP A 22 0.46 9.26 10.55
CA ASP A 22 1.83 8.82 10.32
C ASP A 22 1.79 7.45 9.64
N PRO A 23 1.88 7.40 8.30
CA PRO A 23 1.77 6.14 7.57
C PRO A 23 2.98 5.24 7.81
N LYS A 24 4.16 5.79 8.17
CA LYS A 24 5.36 4.98 8.49
C LYS A 24 5.10 4.10 9.71
N HIS A 25 4.43 4.64 10.72
CA HIS A 25 4.11 3.94 11.97
C HIS A 25 2.68 3.37 12.01
N LYS A 26 1.89 3.59 10.95
CA LYS A 26 0.47 3.20 10.83
C LYS A 26 -0.39 3.79 11.95
N LYS A 27 -0.11 5.03 12.37
CA LYS A 27 -0.77 5.68 13.52
C LYS A 27 -1.56 6.91 13.09
N ILE A 28 -2.55 7.28 13.91
CA ILE A 28 -3.27 8.54 13.82
C ILE A 28 -2.60 9.55 14.75
N ILE A 29 -2.49 10.80 14.30
CA ILE A 29 -1.89 11.91 15.03
C ILE A 29 -2.99 12.90 15.41
N THR A 30 -3.00 13.29 16.68
CA THR A 30 -3.84 14.36 17.21
C THR A 30 -2.99 15.57 17.53
N LEU A 31 -3.42 16.76 17.14
CA LEU A 31 -2.75 18.00 17.49
C LEU A 31 -3.52 18.67 18.62
N ASP A 32 -2.99 18.67 19.84
CA ASP A 32 -3.65 19.31 20.98
C ASP A 32 -2.62 20.02 21.87
N ASN A 33 -2.27 21.25 21.47
CA ASN A 33 -1.13 22.06 21.94
C ASN A 33 0.26 21.46 21.73
N ASP A 34 0.37 20.14 21.64
CA ASP A 34 1.53 19.36 21.18
C ASP A 34 1.06 18.24 20.23
N ILE A 35 2.01 17.59 19.54
CA ILE A 35 1.76 16.37 18.76
C ILE A 35 1.49 15.21 19.71
N LYS A 36 0.29 14.64 19.66
CA LYS A 36 -0.10 13.42 20.38
C LYS A 36 -0.29 12.27 19.40
N ILE A 37 0.33 11.14 19.70
CA ILE A 37 0.19 9.92 18.91
C ILE A 37 -0.96 9.10 19.51
N ASP A 38 -1.95 8.77 18.69
CA ASP A 38 -2.96 7.78 19.05
C ASP A 38 -2.33 6.38 19.03
N ASN A 39 -2.20 5.78 20.20
CA ASN A 39 -1.66 4.41 20.34
C ASN A 39 -2.75 3.34 20.32
N ASN A 40 -4.03 3.73 20.37
CA ASN A 40 -5.16 2.80 20.43
C ASN A 40 -5.67 2.44 19.04
N HIS A 41 -5.52 3.34 18.06
CA HIS A 41 -6.07 3.15 16.72
C HIS A 41 -5.00 3.17 15.64
N LYS A 42 -5.10 2.23 14.70
CA LYS A 42 -4.31 2.23 13.46
C LYS A 42 -4.98 3.07 12.39
N CYS A 43 -4.17 3.69 11.53
CA CYS A 43 -4.70 4.52 10.44
C CYS A 43 -5.62 3.75 9.46
N PHE A 44 -5.43 2.43 9.31
CA PHE A 44 -6.21 1.61 8.39
C PHE A 44 -7.51 1.02 8.96
N GLU A 45 -7.77 1.16 10.27
CA GLU A 45 -8.97 0.58 10.91
C GLU A 45 -10.29 1.08 10.31
N PHE A 46 -10.30 2.32 9.82
CA PHE A 46 -11.46 2.90 9.15
C PHE A 46 -11.95 2.05 7.96
N TRP A 47 -11.04 1.38 7.25
CA TRP A 47 -11.36 0.59 6.06
C TRP A 47 -11.93 -0.80 6.37
N LYS A 48 -11.92 -1.23 7.64
CA LYS A 48 -12.44 -2.54 8.09
C LYS A 48 -11.88 -3.76 7.36
N THR A 49 -10.68 -3.62 6.79
CA THR A 49 -9.97 -4.69 6.06
C THR A 49 -9.23 -5.66 6.98
N GLY A 50 -9.06 -5.32 8.26
CA GLY A 50 -8.27 -6.09 9.23
C GLY A 50 -6.75 -6.05 9.00
N ALA A 51 -6.29 -5.40 7.93
CA ALA A 51 -4.90 -5.30 7.53
C ALA A 51 -4.55 -3.93 6.93
N ALA A 52 -3.26 -3.60 6.90
CA ALA A 52 -2.77 -2.36 6.30
C ALA A 52 -3.07 -2.31 4.79
N CYS A 53 -3.28 -1.12 4.24
CA CYS A 53 -3.64 -0.92 2.84
C CYS A 53 -2.51 -1.34 1.90
N CYS A 54 -2.80 -2.21 0.92
CA CYS A 54 -1.81 -2.56 -0.12
C CYS A 54 -1.41 -1.36 -0.99
N ASN A 55 -2.35 -0.46 -1.31
CA ASN A 55 -2.11 0.80 -2.03
C ASN A 55 -2.27 1.99 -1.07
N CYS A 56 -1.23 2.33 -0.32
CA CYS A 56 -1.29 3.37 0.71
C CYS A 56 -0.93 4.74 0.14
N ILE A 57 -1.92 5.50 -0.34
CA ILE A 57 -1.69 6.86 -0.88
C ILE A 57 -1.10 7.83 0.15
N SER A 58 -1.27 7.57 1.45
CA SER A 58 -0.61 8.33 2.51
C SER A 58 0.89 8.04 2.59
N MET A 59 1.30 6.78 2.48
CA MET A 59 2.72 6.44 2.38
C MET A 59 3.34 7.03 1.11
N ARG A 60 2.61 7.00 -0.01
CA ARG A 60 3.05 7.63 -1.26
C ARG A 60 3.19 9.15 -1.14
N ALA A 61 2.21 9.81 -0.54
CA ALA A 61 2.26 11.25 -0.28
C ALA A 61 3.50 11.64 0.54
N LEU A 62 3.89 10.77 1.48
CA LEU A 62 5.07 10.99 2.33
C LEU A 62 6.38 10.79 1.57
N ASN A 63 6.45 9.75 0.74
CA ASN A 63 7.65 9.42 -0.04
C ASN A 63 7.90 10.41 -1.17
N GLU A 64 6.84 10.85 -1.86
CA GLU A 64 6.94 11.72 -3.03
C GLU A 64 6.75 13.21 -2.69
N ASN A 65 6.44 13.53 -1.43
CA ASN A 65 6.13 14.89 -0.97
C ASN A 65 5.10 15.60 -1.88
N SER A 66 4.05 14.87 -2.25
CA SER A 66 3.01 15.30 -3.18
C SER A 66 1.64 14.83 -2.72
N SER A 67 0.57 15.43 -3.22
CA SER A 67 -0.80 15.03 -2.88
C SER A 67 -1.31 13.93 -3.81
N PHE A 68 -2.03 12.96 -3.26
CA PHE A 68 -2.66 11.87 -4.00
C PHE A 68 -4.12 11.73 -3.62
N SER A 69 -4.91 11.16 -4.53
CA SER A 69 -6.29 10.79 -4.26
C SER A 69 -6.61 9.41 -4.81
N LYS A 70 -7.45 8.65 -4.10
CA LYS A 70 -8.00 7.38 -4.59
C LYS A 70 -9.46 7.26 -4.21
N LEU A 71 -10.13 6.29 -4.83
CA LEU A 71 -11.46 5.83 -4.44
C LEU A 71 -11.33 4.56 -3.61
N GLU A 72 -12.17 4.46 -2.59
CA GLU A 72 -12.33 3.27 -1.76
C GLU A 72 -13.82 2.98 -1.60
N TYR A 73 -14.20 1.71 -1.69
CA TYR A 73 -15.59 1.29 -1.50
C TYR A 73 -15.68 0.46 -0.23
N VAL A 74 -16.40 0.96 0.77
CA VAL A 74 -16.54 0.32 2.09
C VAL A 74 -17.97 0.50 2.60
N ASP A 75 -18.56 -0.56 3.15
CA ASP A 75 -19.92 -0.56 3.72
C ASP A 75 -20.98 0.06 2.81
N GLU A 76 -21.01 -0.38 1.56
CA GLU A 76 -21.94 0.09 0.52
C GLU A 76 -21.78 1.57 0.13
N LYS A 77 -20.69 2.21 0.56
CA LYS A 77 -20.40 3.62 0.29
C LYS A 77 -19.12 3.80 -0.50
N LEU A 78 -19.15 4.78 -1.38
CA LEU A 78 -17.98 5.20 -2.15
C LEU A 78 -17.34 6.40 -1.48
N TYR A 79 -16.06 6.27 -1.15
CA TYR A 79 -15.25 7.31 -0.53
C TYR A 79 -14.16 7.80 -1.47
N MET A 80 -14.01 9.12 -1.56
CA MET A 80 -12.81 9.75 -2.10
C MET A 80 -11.86 10.05 -0.94
N VAL A 81 -10.67 9.48 -1.02
CA VAL A 81 -9.59 9.64 -0.03
C VAL A 81 -8.54 10.54 -0.65
N ILE A 82 -8.18 11.62 0.05
CA ILE A 82 -7.14 12.57 -0.37
C ILE A 82 -6.07 12.58 0.71
N SER A 83 -4.82 12.41 0.31
CA SER A 83 -3.65 12.43 1.19
C SER A 83 -2.70 13.53 0.74
N ALA A 84 -2.35 14.45 1.64
CA ALA A 84 -1.42 15.53 1.36
C ALA A 84 -0.38 15.69 2.48
N PRO A 85 0.90 15.91 2.15
CA PRO A 85 1.94 16.11 3.14
C PRO A 85 1.77 17.45 3.86
N VAL A 86 2.02 17.44 5.16
CA VAL A 86 2.05 18.62 6.02
C VAL A 86 3.31 18.59 6.87
N ASN A 87 3.99 19.72 6.97
CA ASN A 87 5.10 19.87 7.91
C ASN A 87 4.56 20.30 9.28
N VAL A 88 4.83 19.50 10.30
CA VAL A 88 4.52 19.79 11.70
C VAL A 88 5.82 19.70 12.49
N GLU A 89 6.27 20.84 13.02
CA GLU A 89 7.46 20.93 13.88
C GLU A 89 8.75 20.36 13.25
N GLY A 90 8.86 20.39 11.91
CA GLY A 90 10.02 19.90 11.17
C GLY A 90 9.84 18.49 10.61
N ASP A 91 8.86 17.73 11.09
CA ASP A 91 8.52 16.40 10.60
C ASP A 91 7.38 16.45 9.57
N ILE A 92 7.43 15.55 8.58
CA ILE A 92 6.37 15.43 7.56
C ILE A 92 5.36 14.37 8.01
N TYR A 93 4.12 14.79 8.16
CA TYR A 93 2.94 13.94 8.37
C TYR A 93 1.98 14.08 7.20
N ILE A 94 0.91 13.27 7.19
CA ILE A 94 -0.08 13.30 6.12
C ILE A 94 -1.42 13.74 6.67
N VAL A 95 -2.01 14.76 6.06
CA VAL A 95 -3.44 15.06 6.23
C VAL A 95 -4.21 14.13 5.31
N GLU A 96 -5.13 13.35 5.89
CA GLU A 96 -6.12 12.56 5.17
C GLU A 96 -7.49 13.24 5.25
N LEU A 97 -8.07 13.50 4.09
CA LEU A 97 -9.43 14.00 3.93
C LEU A 97 -10.26 12.93 3.22
N ILE A 98 -11.37 12.53 3.84
CA ILE A 98 -12.25 11.48 3.30
C ILE A 98 -13.62 12.09 3.04
N LYS A 99 -14.07 12.03 1.78
CA LYS A 99 -15.38 12.51 1.33
C LYS A 99 -16.25 11.32 0.95
N ASP A 100 -17.48 11.27 1.45
CA ASP A 100 -18.52 10.37 0.93
C ASP A 100 -19.00 10.92 -0.43
N VAL A 101 -18.72 10.19 -1.51
CA VAL A 101 -19.06 10.57 -2.89
C VAL A 101 -20.11 9.65 -3.50
N THR A 102 -20.79 8.85 -2.67
CA THR A 102 -21.80 7.87 -3.12
C THR A 102 -22.90 8.52 -3.97
N ASN A 103 -23.31 9.74 -3.61
CA ASN A 103 -24.37 10.48 -4.29
C ASN A 103 -23.86 11.61 -5.21
N ASP A 104 -22.54 11.74 -5.41
CA ASP A 104 -22.02 12.74 -6.33
C ASP A 104 -22.47 12.40 -7.77
N THR A 105 -22.85 13.42 -8.54
CA THR A 105 -23.41 13.28 -9.90
C THR A 105 -22.50 12.52 -10.87
N MET A 106 -21.19 12.51 -10.63
CA MET A 106 -20.24 11.71 -11.39
C MET A 106 -20.41 10.20 -11.16
N PHE A 107 -20.82 9.80 -9.96
CA PHE A 107 -20.94 8.39 -9.55
C PHE A 107 -22.38 7.89 -9.58
N SER A 108 -23.37 8.77 -9.64
CA SER A 108 -24.79 8.38 -9.76
C SER A 108 -25.08 7.57 -11.04
N THR A 109 -24.27 7.73 -12.09
CA THR A 109 -24.38 6.92 -13.32
C THR A 109 -23.85 5.49 -13.13
N TYR A 110 -22.97 5.27 -12.15
CA TYR A 110 -22.46 3.94 -11.77
C TYR A 110 -23.45 3.16 -10.90
N ASN A 111 -24.52 3.78 -10.40
CA ASN A 111 -25.56 3.10 -9.60
C ASN A 111 -26.35 2.03 -10.36
N ASN A 112 -26.19 1.93 -11.69
CA ASN A 112 -26.74 0.83 -12.47
C ASN A 112 -25.92 -0.47 -12.35
N LYS A 113 -24.69 -0.40 -11.83
CA LYS A 113 -23.89 -1.59 -11.49
C LYS A 113 -24.30 -2.10 -10.11
N THR A 114 -24.21 -3.40 -9.91
CA THR A 114 -24.39 -3.98 -8.58
C THR A 114 -23.28 -3.52 -7.64
N VAL A 115 -23.58 -3.44 -6.35
CA VAL A 115 -22.61 -3.14 -5.27
C VAL A 115 -21.33 -3.96 -5.41
N ASN A 116 -21.47 -5.25 -5.73
CA ASN A 116 -20.34 -6.18 -5.87
C ASN A 116 -19.46 -5.84 -7.09
N GLU A 117 -20.06 -5.47 -8.21
CA GLU A 117 -19.31 -5.08 -9.42
C GLU A 117 -18.51 -3.81 -9.19
N LEU A 118 -19.11 -2.80 -8.58
CA LEU A 118 -18.43 -1.52 -8.31
C LEU A 118 -17.25 -1.73 -7.34
N THR A 119 -17.48 -2.51 -6.27
CA THR A 119 -16.44 -2.87 -5.30
C THR A 119 -15.28 -3.59 -5.99
N SER A 120 -15.57 -4.58 -6.83
CA SER A 120 -14.57 -5.36 -7.55
C SER A 120 -13.74 -4.48 -8.49
N GLU A 121 -14.37 -3.59 -9.25
CA GLU A 121 -13.67 -2.68 -10.17
C GLU A 121 -12.75 -1.70 -9.44
N ILE A 122 -13.22 -1.08 -8.35
CA ILE A 122 -12.40 -0.16 -7.55
C ILE A 122 -11.21 -0.89 -6.93
N ASN A 123 -11.44 -2.07 -6.35
CA ASN A 123 -10.38 -2.88 -5.77
C ASN A 123 -9.37 -3.31 -6.84
N LYS A 124 -9.84 -3.69 -8.03
CA LYS A 124 -8.97 -4.02 -9.16
C LYS A 124 -8.11 -2.83 -9.57
N LEU A 125 -8.71 -1.65 -9.74
CA LEU A 125 -7.97 -0.42 -10.06
C LEU A 125 -6.91 -0.11 -9.00
N ASN A 126 -7.24 -0.26 -7.72
CA ASN A 126 -6.30 -0.06 -6.62
C ASN A 126 -5.15 -1.08 -6.64
N MET A 127 -5.43 -2.34 -6.99
CA MET A 127 -4.41 -3.39 -7.08
C MET A 127 -3.48 -3.19 -8.28
N LEU A 128 -4.00 -2.76 -9.44
CA LEU A 128 -3.19 -2.50 -10.64
C LEU A 128 -2.06 -1.48 -10.40
N ILE A 129 -2.22 -0.57 -9.44
CA ILE A 129 -1.19 0.41 -9.08
C ILE A 129 0.03 -0.24 -8.42
N VAL A 130 -0.17 -1.37 -7.73
CA VAL A 130 0.82 -2.04 -6.88
C VAL A 130 1.20 -3.44 -7.35
N THR A 131 0.60 -3.94 -8.43
CA THR A 131 0.96 -5.21 -9.08
C THR A 131 1.71 -5.00 -10.38
N ASP A 132 2.58 -5.93 -10.74
CA ASP A 132 3.21 -6.00 -12.06
C ASP A 132 2.23 -6.59 -13.09
N GLU A 133 2.10 -5.94 -14.25
CA GLU A 133 1.10 -6.31 -15.26
C GLU A 133 1.38 -7.66 -15.92
N LEU A 134 2.65 -8.09 -16.00
CA LEU A 134 3.02 -9.34 -16.65
C LEU A 134 2.80 -10.53 -15.73
N THR A 135 3.17 -10.38 -14.46
CA THR A 135 3.28 -11.48 -13.49
C THR A 135 2.17 -11.53 -12.45
N ASN A 136 1.43 -10.43 -12.26
CA ASN A 136 0.40 -10.25 -11.21
C ASN A 136 0.90 -10.37 -9.76
N ILE A 137 2.21 -10.48 -9.53
CA ILE A 137 2.79 -10.29 -8.19
C ILE A 137 2.96 -8.79 -7.90
N PHE A 138 3.41 -8.41 -6.72
CA PHE A 138 3.61 -6.99 -6.43
C PHE A 138 4.69 -6.39 -7.34
N ASN A 139 4.59 -5.09 -7.61
CA ASN A 139 5.62 -4.38 -8.35
C ASN A 139 6.63 -3.74 -7.39
N ARG A 140 7.74 -3.22 -7.94
CA ARG A 140 8.74 -2.47 -7.18
C ARG A 140 8.16 -1.33 -6.34
N ARG A 141 7.10 -0.66 -6.81
CA ARG A 141 6.46 0.43 -6.04
C ARG A 141 5.90 -0.09 -4.71
N TYR A 142 5.28 -1.27 -4.70
CA TYR A 142 4.80 -1.87 -3.46
C TYR A 142 5.96 -2.11 -2.48
N LEU A 143 7.08 -2.67 -2.95
CA LEU A 143 8.28 -2.87 -2.13
C LEU A 143 8.76 -1.54 -1.51
N ASP A 144 8.92 -0.51 -2.33
CA ASP A 144 9.41 0.81 -1.91
C ASP A 144 8.47 1.47 -0.88
N GLU A 145 7.16 1.26 -1.00
CA GLU A 145 6.15 1.78 -0.07
C GLU A 145 6.05 0.97 1.24
N HIS A 146 6.18 -0.36 1.19
CA HIS A 146 5.89 -1.24 2.34
C HIS A 146 7.11 -1.64 3.16
N LEU A 147 8.24 -1.94 2.51
CA LEU A 147 9.43 -2.44 3.18
C LEU A 147 9.96 -1.48 4.27
N PRO A 148 10.02 -0.14 4.08
CA PRO A 148 10.48 0.76 5.12
C PRO A 148 9.63 0.73 6.39
N SER A 149 8.31 0.58 6.26
CA SER A 149 7.42 0.44 7.42
C SER A 149 7.63 -0.89 8.13
N LEU A 150 7.87 -1.96 7.36
CA LEU A 150 8.14 -3.28 7.90
C LEU A 150 9.45 -3.32 8.71
N LEU A 151 10.54 -2.78 8.16
CA LEU A 151 11.86 -2.78 8.80
C LEU A 151 11.89 -2.01 10.13
N LYS A 152 10.96 -1.08 10.37
CA LYS A 152 10.84 -0.41 11.67
C LYS A 152 10.44 -1.36 12.80
N ASN A 153 9.78 -2.47 12.49
CA ASN A 153 9.40 -3.46 13.49
C ASN A 153 10.60 -4.31 13.95
N LEU A 154 11.77 -4.21 13.32
CA LEU A 154 12.99 -4.93 13.73
C LEU A 154 13.48 -4.56 15.14
N SER A 155 13.00 -3.46 15.72
CA SER A 155 13.26 -3.13 17.12
C SER A 155 12.41 -3.93 18.11
N LEU A 156 11.37 -4.62 17.64
CA LEU A 156 10.51 -5.44 18.49
C LEU A 156 11.23 -6.77 18.79
N PRO A 157 11.20 -7.24 20.05
CA PRO A 157 11.67 -8.59 20.35
C PRO A 157 10.87 -9.62 19.53
N ASP A 158 11.56 -10.68 19.10
CA ASP A 158 11.01 -11.80 18.31
C ASP A 158 10.47 -11.43 16.92
N PHE A 159 10.88 -10.27 16.37
CA PHE A 159 10.55 -9.85 15.01
C PHE A 159 11.80 -9.86 14.13
N SER A 160 11.76 -10.63 13.03
CA SER A 160 12.80 -10.58 12.00
C SER A 160 12.18 -10.57 10.60
N VAL A 161 12.96 -10.12 9.64
CA VAL A 161 12.56 -10.07 8.22
C VAL A 161 13.63 -10.79 7.40
N SER A 162 13.21 -11.76 6.62
CA SER A 162 14.06 -12.40 5.60
C SER A 162 13.78 -11.73 4.26
N LEU A 163 14.84 -11.37 3.54
CA LEU A 163 14.76 -10.79 2.20
C LEU A 163 15.59 -11.62 1.23
N ILE A 164 14.97 -12.05 0.13
CA ILE A 164 15.60 -12.84 -0.92
C ILE A 164 15.56 -12.00 -2.20
N MET A 165 16.70 -11.83 -2.85
CA MET A 165 16.81 -11.23 -4.17
C MET A 165 17.20 -12.34 -5.15
N LEU A 166 16.46 -12.45 -6.25
CA LEU A 166 16.61 -13.50 -7.24
C LEU A 166 16.71 -12.86 -8.62
N ASP A 167 17.60 -13.38 -9.45
CA ASP A 167 17.78 -13.01 -10.86
C ASP A 167 17.70 -14.28 -11.72
N ILE A 168 17.13 -14.18 -12.94
CA ILE A 168 17.08 -15.33 -13.86
C ILE A 168 18.42 -15.41 -14.62
N ASP A 169 19.23 -16.40 -14.27
CA ASP A 169 20.51 -16.64 -14.92
C ASP A 169 20.40 -16.71 -16.45
N LYS A 170 21.19 -15.87 -17.13
CA LYS A 170 21.29 -15.83 -18.60
C LYS A 170 19.94 -15.57 -19.29
N PHE A 171 19.04 -14.81 -18.68
CA PHE A 171 17.74 -14.49 -19.26
C PHE A 171 17.84 -13.84 -20.66
N LYS A 172 18.87 -13.02 -20.89
CA LYS A 172 19.13 -12.45 -22.22
C LYS A 172 19.36 -13.53 -23.29
N ASP A 173 20.09 -14.59 -22.98
CA ASP A 173 20.34 -15.68 -23.93
C ASP A 173 19.03 -16.40 -24.29
N ILE A 174 18.10 -16.53 -23.34
CA ILE A 174 16.75 -17.08 -23.56
C ILE A 174 15.98 -16.18 -24.53
N ASN A 175 15.95 -14.87 -24.28
CA ASN A 175 15.29 -13.91 -25.16
C ASN A 175 15.88 -13.90 -26.58
N ASP A 176 17.21 -13.90 -26.68
CA ASP A 176 17.91 -13.84 -27.97
C ASP A 176 17.73 -15.15 -28.77
N THR A 177 17.55 -16.30 -28.09
CA THR A 177 17.38 -17.60 -28.74
C THR A 177 15.93 -17.93 -29.08
N TYR A 178 14.99 -17.64 -28.16
CA TYR A 178 13.60 -18.09 -28.23
C TYR A 178 12.58 -16.94 -28.36
N GLY A 179 13.04 -15.69 -28.34
CA GLY A 179 12.23 -14.48 -28.46
C GLY A 179 11.57 -14.05 -27.14
N HIS A 180 11.16 -12.78 -27.08
CA HIS A 180 10.60 -12.16 -25.88
C HIS A 180 9.32 -12.83 -25.35
N LEU A 181 8.49 -13.42 -26.23
CA LEU A 181 7.30 -14.15 -25.78
C LEU A 181 7.66 -15.37 -24.93
N CYS A 182 8.80 -16.02 -25.24
CA CYS A 182 9.32 -17.11 -24.42
C CYS A 182 9.88 -16.57 -23.09
N GLY A 183 10.61 -15.45 -23.13
CA GLY A 183 11.07 -14.77 -21.91
C GLY A 183 9.91 -14.38 -20.98
N ASP A 184 8.85 -13.80 -21.51
CA ASP A 184 7.64 -13.45 -20.77
C ASP A 184 6.97 -14.67 -20.13
N PHE A 185 6.95 -15.80 -20.85
CA PHE A 185 6.45 -17.06 -20.30
C PHE A 185 7.31 -17.53 -19.12
N ILE A 186 8.64 -17.52 -19.24
CA ILE A 186 9.55 -17.90 -18.16
C ILE A 186 9.39 -16.98 -16.95
N ILE A 187 9.29 -15.66 -17.15
CA ILE A 187 9.06 -14.68 -16.08
C ILE A 187 7.76 -15.02 -15.32
N LYS A 188 6.67 -15.32 -16.03
CA LYS A 188 5.39 -15.69 -15.41
C LYS A 188 5.48 -16.96 -14.58
N GLU A 189 6.14 -17.99 -15.10
CA GLU A 189 6.31 -19.26 -14.39
C GLU A 189 7.16 -19.09 -13.12
N VAL A 190 8.28 -18.36 -13.21
CA VAL A 190 9.14 -18.05 -12.07
C VAL A 190 8.38 -17.25 -11.01
N ALA A 191 7.65 -16.21 -11.42
CA ALA A 191 6.86 -15.40 -10.51
C ALA A 191 5.77 -16.22 -9.79
N SER A 192 5.02 -17.03 -10.54
CA SER A 192 3.97 -17.91 -10.01
C SER A 192 4.52 -18.91 -9.00
N LEU A 193 5.65 -19.56 -9.34
CA LEU A 193 6.32 -20.51 -8.47
C LEU A 193 6.77 -19.81 -7.18
N LEU A 194 7.55 -18.72 -7.29
CA LEU A 194 8.09 -17.98 -6.15
C LEU A 194 6.98 -17.49 -5.23
N ASP A 195 5.93 -16.88 -5.78
CA ASP A 195 4.81 -16.35 -5.01
C ASP A 195 4.04 -17.44 -4.26
N SER A 196 3.83 -18.60 -4.90
CA SER A 196 3.16 -19.73 -4.26
C SER A 196 3.93 -20.27 -3.05
N TYR A 197 5.26 -20.37 -3.15
CA TYR A 197 6.10 -20.82 -2.04
C TYR A 197 6.15 -19.78 -0.92
N ILE A 198 6.40 -18.52 -1.26
CA ILE A 198 6.61 -17.46 -0.26
C ILE A 198 5.33 -17.18 0.53
N LYS A 199 4.14 -17.25 -0.10
CA LYS A 199 2.86 -17.14 0.60
C LYS A 199 2.64 -18.23 1.65
N ASN A 200 3.16 -19.43 1.45
CA ASN A 200 3.07 -20.51 2.45
C ASN A 200 3.87 -20.19 3.73
N PHE A 201 4.87 -19.32 3.64
CA PHE A 201 5.63 -18.81 4.78
C PHE A 201 5.07 -17.47 5.31
N GLY A 202 3.89 -17.04 4.84
CA GLY A 202 3.30 -15.76 5.24
C GLY A 202 4.03 -14.53 4.68
N GLY A 203 4.86 -14.71 3.65
CA GLY A 203 5.55 -13.64 2.96
C GLY A 203 4.81 -13.12 1.73
N TRP A 204 5.47 -12.21 1.01
CA TRP A 204 5.01 -11.66 -0.26
C TRP A 204 6.17 -11.51 -1.24
N THR A 205 5.85 -11.44 -2.53
CA THR A 205 6.83 -11.34 -3.61
C THR A 205 6.56 -10.13 -4.49
N CYS A 206 7.62 -9.55 -5.04
CA CYS A 206 7.51 -8.50 -6.04
C CYS A 206 8.51 -8.68 -7.18
N ARG A 207 8.13 -8.24 -8.38
CA ARG A 207 9.05 -8.07 -9.51
C ARG A 207 9.78 -6.75 -9.36
N TYR A 208 11.09 -6.81 -9.15
CA TYR A 208 11.94 -5.64 -8.92
C TYR A 208 12.40 -4.99 -10.23
N GLY A 209 12.74 -5.82 -11.21
CA GLY A 209 13.30 -5.43 -12.50
C GLY A 209 12.78 -6.32 -13.63
N GLY A 210 13.46 -6.31 -14.78
CA GLY A 210 13.05 -7.10 -15.95
C GLY A 210 12.90 -8.59 -15.61
N ASP A 211 13.95 -9.17 -15.07
CA ASP A 211 14.12 -10.58 -14.69
C ASP A 211 14.45 -10.77 -13.20
N GLU A 212 14.46 -9.66 -12.46
CA GLU A 212 14.79 -9.61 -11.03
C GLU A 212 13.52 -9.66 -10.16
N PHE A 213 13.57 -10.47 -9.11
CA PHE A 213 12.50 -10.66 -8.14
C PHE A 213 13.01 -10.44 -6.72
N ILE A 214 12.12 -9.97 -5.84
CA ILE A 214 12.36 -9.90 -4.40
C ILE A 214 11.24 -10.62 -3.68
N ALA A 215 11.60 -11.41 -2.68
CA ALA A 215 10.67 -12.02 -1.74
C ALA A 215 10.96 -11.53 -0.32
N VAL A 216 9.90 -11.28 0.45
CA VAL A 216 9.97 -10.76 1.82
C VAL A 216 9.13 -11.65 2.72
N ILE A 217 9.70 -12.11 3.83
CA ILE A 217 9.04 -12.95 4.82
C ILE A 217 9.17 -12.30 6.20
N GLU A 218 8.04 -12.19 6.90
CA GLU A 218 7.98 -11.71 8.28
C GLU A 218 8.05 -12.91 9.24
N ASN A 219 9.18 -13.10 9.92
CA ASN A 219 9.31 -14.22 10.86
C ASN A 219 8.97 -13.72 12.28
N LYS A 220 8.05 -14.44 12.93
CA LYS A 220 7.62 -14.17 14.31
C LYS A 220 8.25 -15.13 15.34
N SER A 221 9.37 -15.75 14.99
CA SER A 221 10.19 -16.59 15.90
C SER A 221 11.63 -16.71 15.37
N GLU A 222 12.61 -16.93 16.26
CA GLU A 222 14.06 -16.96 15.95
C GLU A 222 14.52 -18.04 14.94
N ASN A 223 13.65 -19.00 14.56
CA ASN A 223 14.08 -20.23 13.87
C ASN A 223 13.81 -20.29 12.35
N GLU A 224 13.27 -19.24 11.72
CA GLU A 224 12.90 -19.27 10.28
C GLU A 224 13.72 -18.30 9.43
N THR A 225 15.02 -18.19 9.70
CA THR A 225 15.91 -17.50 8.75
C THR A 225 16.17 -18.41 7.55
N ILE A 226 15.40 -18.22 6.48
CA ILE A 226 15.75 -18.75 5.16
C ILE A 226 16.91 -17.91 4.64
N LEU A 227 18.14 -18.37 4.89
CA LEU A 227 19.34 -17.85 4.24
C LEU A 227 19.21 -18.10 2.72
N GLY A 228 19.13 -17.02 1.95
CA GLY A 228 19.27 -17.05 0.50
C GLY A 228 20.70 -17.38 0.10
N VAL A 229 20.83 -18.26 -0.90
CA VAL A 229 22.05 -18.65 -1.61
C VAL A 229 22.53 -17.51 -2.50
#